data_AF-A0A4Y2CSF4-F1
#
_entry.id   AF-A0A4Y2CSF4-F1
#
_cell.length_a   1.000
_cell.length_b   1.000
_cell.length_c   1.000
_cell.angle_alpha   90.00
_cell.angle_beta   90.00
_cell.angle_gamma   90.00
#
_symmetry.space_group_name_H-M   'P 1'
#
loop_
_entity.id
_entity.type
_entity.pdbx_description
1 polymer ?
#
loop_
_entity_poly.entity_id
_entity_poly.type
_entity_poly.pdbx_seq_one_letter_code
_entity_poly.pdbx_strand_id
1 'polypeptide(L)'
;MLRQPQCRGRRVGRNCYINPNTIKVGLLVQQQRTPSETLAVSRIMGHPMYSFSMQMQDVALLKLARPVRCNERTMPVCLPPKDFHRIGTSLITAGYGHNTPEGMVGPQMLREGVVRELDPRRCARQNQPSNIVKSITCAAGMESGQSSCYVSN
;
A
#
# COMPACT_ATOMS: atom_id res chain seq x y z
N MET A 1 -4.49 5.37 -0.67
CA MET A 1 -5.00 6.75 -0.47
C MET A 1 -4.75 7.26 0.94
N LEU A 2 -3.50 7.65 1.23
CA LEU A 2 -3.19 8.24 2.52
C LEU A 2 -3.63 9.70 2.60
N ARG A 3 -3.79 10.42 1.47
CA ARG A 3 -3.99 11.88 1.43
C ARG A 3 -5.37 12.24 0.89
N GLN A 4 -6.07 13.16 1.56
CA GLN A 4 -7.42 13.60 1.18
C GLN A 4 -7.39 14.43 -0.13
N PRO A 5 -8.40 14.31 -1.02
CA PRO A 5 -8.40 14.93 -2.35
C PRO A 5 -8.23 16.45 -2.38
N GLN A 6 -8.79 17.14 -1.37
CA GLN A 6 -8.74 18.61 -1.25
C GLN A 6 -7.38 19.15 -0.82
N CYS A 7 -6.49 18.29 -0.31
CA CYS A 7 -5.20 18.70 0.21
C CYS A 7 -4.14 18.73 -0.89
N ARG A 8 -3.74 19.93 -1.35
CA ARG A 8 -2.74 20.15 -2.43
C ARG A 8 -1.41 20.69 -1.88
N GLY A 9 -0.29 20.50 -2.60
CA GLY A 9 1.05 21.03 -2.23
C GLY A 9 2.02 20.02 -1.58
N ARG A 10 3.29 20.44 -1.33
CA ARG A 10 4.36 19.54 -0.84
C ARG A 10 4.32 19.28 0.68
N ARG A 11 3.80 20.23 1.45
CA ARG A 11 3.64 20.12 2.91
C ARG A 11 2.18 20.42 3.21
N VAL A 12 1.46 19.42 3.72
CA VAL A 12 0.08 19.56 4.18
C VAL A 12 -0.01 19.06 5.61
N GLY A 13 -0.93 19.63 6.39
CA GLY A 13 -1.13 19.28 7.80
C GLY A 13 -1.52 17.80 7.99
N ARG A 14 -1.44 17.29 9.22
CA ARG A 14 -1.79 15.89 9.54
C ARG A 14 -3.27 15.57 9.25
N ASN A 15 -4.14 16.56 9.36
CA ASN A 15 -5.57 16.48 9.01
C ASN A 15 -5.81 16.14 7.53
N CYS A 16 -4.82 16.33 6.67
CA CYS A 16 -4.90 15.98 5.25
C CYS A 16 -4.67 14.51 4.95
N TYR A 17 -4.44 13.66 5.97
CA TYR A 17 -4.18 12.25 5.76
C TYR A 17 -5.17 11.36 6.51
N ILE A 18 -5.53 10.22 5.90
CA ILE A 18 -6.26 9.15 6.57
C ILE A 18 -5.28 8.51 7.56
N ASN A 19 -5.56 8.78 8.83
CA ASN A 19 -4.85 8.44 10.07
C ASN A 19 -3.65 7.48 9.96
N PRO A 20 -2.44 7.97 10.27
CA PRO A 20 -1.73 7.30 11.36
C PRO A 20 -1.00 8.31 12.25
N ASN A 21 -1.58 8.66 13.38
CA ASN A 21 -0.78 9.14 14.52
C ASN A 21 0.23 8.07 14.96
N THR A 22 -0.11 6.79 14.73
CA THR A 22 0.71 5.63 15.05
C THR A 22 0.68 4.58 13.94
N ILE A 23 1.72 3.77 13.87
CA ILE A 23 1.77 2.52 13.08
C ILE A 23 2.03 1.34 14.01
N LYS A 24 1.64 0.13 13.59
CA LYS A 24 2.02 -1.13 14.26
C LYS A 24 2.95 -1.94 13.36
N VAL A 25 4.02 -2.48 13.92
CA VAL A 25 4.97 -3.39 13.24
C VAL A 25 5.03 -4.74 13.97
N GLY A 26 5.37 -5.80 13.24
CA GLY A 26 5.40 -7.18 13.76
C GLY A 26 4.02 -7.80 14.05
N LEU A 27 2.94 -7.11 13.69
CA LEU A 27 1.57 -7.59 13.88
C LEU A 27 1.26 -8.70 12.88
N LEU A 28 0.87 -9.88 13.37
CA LEU A 28 0.36 -10.98 12.55
C LEU A 28 -1.16 -11.14 12.71
N VAL A 29 -1.67 -11.00 13.94
CA VAL A 29 -3.10 -11.15 14.28
C VAL A 29 -3.62 -9.90 14.97
N GLN A 30 -4.66 -9.25 14.44
CA GLN A 30 -5.11 -7.91 14.87
C GLN A 30 -5.67 -7.84 16.30
N GLN A 31 -6.31 -8.90 16.78
CA GLN A 31 -7.06 -8.93 18.05
C GLN A 31 -6.45 -9.84 19.12
N GLN A 32 -5.28 -10.44 18.86
CA GLN A 32 -4.55 -11.25 19.84
C GLN A 32 -3.31 -10.52 20.34
N ARG A 33 -2.82 -10.90 21.54
CA ARG A 33 -1.51 -10.47 22.07
C ARG A 33 -0.37 -11.10 21.26
N THR A 34 -0.27 -10.78 19.98
CA THR A 34 0.92 -11.06 19.19
C THR A 34 1.96 -9.97 19.51
N PRO A 35 3.23 -10.33 19.74
CA PRO A 35 4.33 -9.38 19.85
C PRO A 35 4.29 -8.39 18.68
N SER A 36 3.95 -7.14 18.98
CA SER A 36 3.89 -6.05 18.02
C SER A 36 4.29 -4.76 18.72
N GLU A 37 4.85 -3.84 17.96
CA GLU A 37 5.32 -2.55 18.47
C GLU A 37 4.48 -1.43 17.85
N THR A 38 3.93 -0.57 18.69
CA THR A 38 3.21 0.64 18.25
C THR A 38 4.16 1.83 18.26
N LEU A 39 4.28 2.52 17.13
CA LEU A 39 5.24 3.60 16.91
C LEU A 39 4.52 4.88 16.50
N ALA A 40 4.85 6.00 17.14
CA ALA A 40 4.31 7.29 16.76
C ALA A 40 4.89 7.77 15.41
N VAL A 41 4.07 8.40 14.59
CA VAL A 41 4.47 9.05 13.34
C VAL A 41 4.86 10.50 13.63
N SER A 42 6.11 10.86 13.34
CA SER A 42 6.61 12.22 13.52
C SER A 42 6.19 13.11 12.35
N ARG A 43 6.30 12.61 11.11
CA ARG A 43 6.03 13.39 9.89
C ARG A 43 5.49 12.52 8.75
N ILE A 44 4.58 13.09 7.97
CA ILE A 44 4.05 12.51 6.74
C ILE A 44 4.51 13.36 5.54
N MET A 45 5.01 12.70 4.50
CA MET A 45 5.52 13.34 3.29
C MET A 45 4.89 12.68 2.06
N GLY A 46 3.73 13.21 1.62
CA GLY A 46 3.09 12.76 0.38
C GLY A 46 3.85 13.21 -0.87
N HIS A 47 3.74 12.45 -1.96
CA HIS A 47 4.35 12.82 -3.23
C HIS A 47 3.85 14.21 -3.70
N PRO A 48 4.74 15.12 -4.14
CA PRO A 48 4.36 16.49 -4.48
C PRO A 48 3.42 16.59 -5.69
N MET A 49 3.44 15.58 -6.56
CA MET A 49 2.57 15.51 -7.76
C MET A 49 1.40 14.54 -7.59
N TYR A 50 1.10 14.05 -6.38
CA TYR A 50 -0.02 13.14 -6.16
C TYR A 50 -1.33 13.71 -6.75
N SER A 51 -2.02 12.89 -7.54
CA SER A 51 -3.31 13.23 -8.14
C SER A 51 -4.33 12.16 -7.80
N PHE A 52 -5.30 12.51 -6.95
CA PHE A 52 -6.42 11.62 -6.61
C PHE A 52 -7.28 11.29 -7.84
N SER A 53 -7.61 12.31 -8.66
CA SER A 53 -8.47 12.14 -9.83
C SER A 53 -7.85 11.24 -10.89
N MET A 54 -6.54 11.32 -11.07
CA MET A 54 -5.80 10.51 -12.05
C MET A 54 -5.23 9.23 -11.45
N GLN A 55 -5.37 9.03 -10.13
CA GLN A 55 -4.75 7.92 -9.37
C GLN A 55 -3.24 7.84 -9.60
N MET A 56 -2.57 8.99 -9.70
CA MET A 56 -1.14 9.08 -10.03
C MET A 56 -0.28 9.41 -8.82
N GLN A 57 0.92 8.83 -8.81
CA GLN A 57 1.92 9.01 -7.76
C GLN A 57 1.35 8.80 -6.35
N ASP A 58 0.54 7.75 -6.17
CA ASP A 58 -0.02 7.34 -4.87
C ASP A 58 1.07 6.70 -3.99
N VAL A 59 2.02 7.52 -3.56
CA VAL A 59 3.12 7.15 -2.66
C VAL A 59 3.33 8.25 -1.62
N ALA A 60 3.63 7.85 -0.40
CA ALA A 60 3.99 8.73 0.69
C ALA A 60 5.05 8.08 1.60
N LEU A 61 5.85 8.91 2.25
CA LEU A 61 6.81 8.49 3.26
C LEU A 61 6.32 8.88 4.65
N LEU A 62 6.38 7.92 5.59
CA LEU A 62 6.11 8.14 7.01
C LEU A 62 7.43 8.13 7.77
N LYS A 63 7.79 9.26 8.39
CA LYS A 63 8.90 9.32 9.34
C LYS A 63 8.37 8.95 10.72
N LEU A 64 8.97 7.94 11.34
CA LEU A 64 8.63 7.53 12.70
C LEU A 64 9.31 8.44 13.72
N ALA A 65 8.78 8.51 14.94
CA ALA A 65 9.36 9.28 16.04
C ALA A 65 10.68 8.66 16.55
N ARG A 66 10.86 7.35 16.35
CA ARG A 66 12.08 6.61 16.66
C ARG A 66 12.29 5.47 15.66
N PRO A 67 13.53 4.96 15.50
CA PRO A 67 13.80 3.79 14.66
C PRO A 67 13.03 2.54 15.11
N VAL A 68 12.70 1.69 14.15
CA VAL A 68 12.15 0.34 14.39
C VAL A 68 13.28 -0.58 14.84
N ARG A 69 13.06 -1.39 15.88
CA ARG A 69 14.02 -2.42 16.29
C ARG A 69 13.81 -3.67 15.44
N CYS A 70 14.84 -4.06 14.67
CA CYS A 70 14.76 -5.26 13.86
C CYS A 70 14.79 -6.52 14.74
N ASN A 71 13.99 -7.51 14.39
CA ASN A 71 13.89 -8.82 15.04
C ASN A 71 13.30 -9.84 14.05
N GLU A 72 13.08 -11.07 14.50
CA GLU A 72 12.53 -12.17 13.68
C GLU A 72 11.21 -11.85 12.96
N ARG A 73 10.41 -10.91 13.49
CA ARG A 73 9.10 -10.51 12.93
C ARG A 73 9.09 -9.12 12.33
N THR A 74 10.20 -8.38 12.43
CA THR A 74 10.26 -6.98 12.03
C THR A 74 11.58 -6.72 11.32
N MET A 75 11.52 -6.55 10.01
CA MET A 75 12.68 -6.25 9.16
C MET A 75 12.24 -5.36 8.00
N PRO A 76 13.06 -4.41 7.53
CA PRO A 76 12.75 -3.63 6.35
C PRO A 76 12.74 -4.51 5.08
N VAL A 77 11.91 -4.14 4.11
CA VAL A 77 11.99 -4.66 2.74
C VAL A 77 13.00 -3.85 1.93
N CYS A 78 13.70 -4.50 1.00
CA CYS A 78 14.63 -3.84 0.10
C CYS A 78 13.89 -2.94 -0.90
N LEU A 79 14.49 -1.80 -1.24
CA LEU A 79 14.03 -1.01 -2.38
C LEU A 79 14.46 -1.71 -3.67
N PRO A 80 13.57 -1.82 -4.68
CA PRO A 80 13.92 -2.45 -5.94
C PRO A 80 14.91 -1.60 -6.76
N PRO A 81 15.79 -2.23 -7.57
CA PRO A 81 16.54 -1.52 -8.59
C PRO A 81 15.61 -0.95 -9.67
N LYS A 82 16.11 -0.02 -10.49
CA LYS A 82 15.31 0.66 -11.52
C LYS A 82 14.67 -0.32 -12.52
N ASP A 83 15.37 -1.40 -12.84
CA ASP A 83 14.95 -2.38 -13.86
C ASP A 83 14.38 -3.67 -13.25
N PHE A 84 13.79 -3.57 -12.05
CA PHE A 84 13.23 -4.72 -11.32
C PHE A 84 12.03 -5.36 -12.01
N HIS A 85 11.20 -4.56 -12.69
CA HIS A 85 9.94 -5.00 -13.26
C HIS A 85 10.14 -5.89 -14.48
N ARG A 86 9.47 -7.05 -14.48
CA ARG A 86 9.50 -7.99 -15.60
C ARG A 86 8.12 -8.61 -15.76
N ILE A 87 7.43 -8.22 -16.83
CA ILE A 87 6.11 -8.76 -17.17
C ILE A 87 6.11 -10.29 -17.09
N GLY A 88 5.09 -10.84 -16.45
CA GLY A 88 4.94 -12.28 -16.22
C GLY A 88 5.57 -12.77 -14.91
N THR A 89 6.29 -11.93 -14.17
CA THR A 89 6.84 -12.30 -12.86
C THR A 89 5.74 -12.48 -11.83
N SER A 90 5.85 -13.50 -10.99
CA SER A 90 4.99 -13.69 -9.83
C SER A 90 5.39 -12.72 -8.72
N LEU A 91 4.40 -11.99 -8.21
CA LEU A 91 4.51 -11.03 -7.13
C LEU A 91 3.64 -11.48 -5.96
N ILE A 92 3.96 -11.00 -4.76
CA ILE A 92 3.20 -11.27 -3.55
C ILE A 92 2.52 -9.99 -3.11
N THR A 93 1.22 -10.06 -2.83
CA THR A 93 0.48 -9.03 -2.10
C THR A 93 0.07 -9.57 -0.75
N ALA A 94 0.10 -8.75 0.30
CA ALA A 94 -0.31 -9.14 1.64
C ALA A 94 -1.14 -8.05 2.31
N GLY A 95 -2.10 -8.44 3.14
CA GLY A 95 -2.95 -7.49 3.85
C GLY A 95 -4.02 -8.13 4.74
N TYR A 96 -4.77 -7.24 5.40
CA TYR A 96 -5.94 -7.55 6.21
C TYR A 96 -7.25 -7.11 5.53
N GLY A 97 -7.21 -6.96 4.19
CA GLY A 97 -8.37 -6.65 3.35
C GLY A 97 -9.47 -7.70 3.44
N HIS A 98 -10.71 -7.35 3.05
CA HIS A 98 -11.80 -8.33 3.00
C HIS A 98 -11.42 -9.54 2.14
N ASN A 99 -11.81 -10.74 2.57
CA ASN A 99 -11.54 -11.96 1.80
C ASN A 99 -12.45 -12.11 0.56
N THR A 100 -13.56 -11.37 0.53
CA THR A 100 -14.51 -11.32 -0.57
C THR A 100 -14.86 -9.86 -0.88
N PRO A 101 -15.28 -9.54 -2.12
CA PRO A 101 -15.68 -8.17 -2.48
C PRO A 101 -16.86 -7.64 -1.65
N GLU A 102 -17.77 -8.52 -1.22
CA GLU A 102 -18.95 -8.22 -0.40
C GLU A 102 -18.69 -8.36 1.11
N GLY A 103 -17.45 -8.70 1.49
CA GLY A 103 -17.08 -8.93 2.88
C GLY A 103 -17.27 -7.67 3.73
N MET A 104 -17.75 -7.85 4.96
CA MET A 104 -17.88 -6.75 5.93
C MET A 104 -16.73 -6.71 6.94
N VAL A 105 -16.01 -7.83 7.11
CA VAL A 105 -14.94 -7.97 8.11
C VAL A 105 -13.72 -8.61 7.46
N GLY A 106 -12.56 -7.95 7.59
CA GLY A 106 -11.27 -8.48 7.16
C GLY A 106 -10.81 -9.65 8.05
N PRO A 107 -9.88 -10.49 7.57
CA PRO A 107 -9.35 -11.59 8.35
C PRO A 107 -8.59 -11.06 9.57
N GLN A 108 -8.69 -11.76 10.70
CA GLN A 108 -7.92 -11.42 11.90
C GLN A 108 -6.41 -11.62 11.68
N MET A 109 -6.04 -12.64 10.91
CA MET A 109 -4.67 -13.00 10.57
C MET A 109 -4.28 -12.45 9.20
N LEU A 110 -3.04 -11.96 9.06
CA LEU A 110 -2.51 -11.46 7.79
C LEU A 110 -2.64 -12.54 6.72
N ARG A 111 -3.11 -12.15 5.54
CA ARG A 111 -3.19 -13.02 4.36
C ARG A 111 -2.22 -12.55 3.31
N GLU A 112 -1.76 -13.50 2.51
CA GLU A 112 -0.99 -13.25 1.30
C GLU A 112 -1.67 -13.88 0.09
N GLY A 113 -1.39 -13.35 -1.10
CA GLY A 113 -1.85 -13.87 -2.37
C GLY A 113 -0.79 -13.67 -3.45
N VAL A 114 -0.74 -14.59 -4.40
CA VAL A 114 0.18 -14.54 -5.53
C VAL A 114 -0.52 -13.90 -6.72
N VAL A 115 0.07 -12.83 -7.24
CA VAL A 115 -0.41 -12.14 -8.44
C VAL A 115 0.67 -12.18 -9.50
N ARG A 116 0.31 -11.99 -10.76
CA ARG A 116 1.25 -11.95 -11.87
C ARG A 116 1.33 -10.56 -12.45
N GLU A 117 2.54 -10.06 -12.65
CA GLU A 117 2.79 -8.79 -13.31
C GLU A 117 2.32 -8.83 -14.77
N LEU A 118 1.60 -7.79 -15.17
CA LEU A 118 1.01 -7.60 -16.49
C LEU A 118 1.58 -6.35 -17.15
N ASP A 119 1.38 -6.21 -18.46
CA ASP A 119 1.63 -4.94 -19.14
C ASP A 119 0.82 -3.82 -18.46
N PRO A 120 1.45 -2.73 -17.98
CA PRO A 120 0.75 -1.62 -17.35
C PRO A 120 -0.37 -1.01 -18.20
N ARG A 121 -0.31 -1.15 -19.53
CA ARG A 121 -1.37 -0.72 -20.46
C ARG A 121 -2.70 -1.46 -20.24
N ARG A 122 -2.68 -2.67 -19.68
CA ARG A 122 -3.90 -3.44 -19.35
C ARG A 122 -4.70 -2.83 -18.20
N CYS A 123 -4.02 -2.18 -17.27
CA CYS A 123 -4.65 -1.50 -16.14
C CYS A 123 -4.91 -0.01 -16.42
N ALA A 124 -4.22 0.59 -17.39
CA ALA A 124 -4.44 1.98 -17.78
C ALA A 124 -5.85 2.16 -18.34
N ARG A 125 -6.58 3.18 -17.86
CA ARG A 125 -7.90 3.52 -18.40
C ARG A 125 -7.77 4.11 -19.81
N GLN A 126 -8.81 3.96 -20.63
CA GLN A 126 -8.87 4.58 -21.94
C GLN A 126 -8.67 6.11 -21.82
N ASN A 127 -7.84 6.70 -22.69
CA ASN A 127 -7.43 8.11 -22.66
C ASN A 127 -6.53 8.55 -21.49
N GLN A 128 -5.92 7.63 -20.74
CA GLN A 128 -4.91 8.01 -19.76
C GLN A 128 -3.58 8.39 -20.41
N PRO A 129 -2.94 9.50 -19.98
CA PRO A 129 -1.66 9.91 -20.53
C PRO A 129 -0.56 8.88 -20.25
N SER A 130 0.42 8.79 -21.16
CA SER A 130 1.48 7.77 -21.15
C SER A 130 2.38 7.79 -19.91
N ASN A 131 2.39 8.91 -19.19
CA ASN A 131 3.07 9.05 -17.90
C ASN A 131 2.43 8.19 -16.79
N ILE A 132 1.14 7.82 -16.90
CA ILE A 132 0.48 6.93 -15.95
C ILE A 132 1.07 5.52 -16.02
N VAL A 133 1.28 5.02 -17.24
CA VAL A 133 1.87 3.70 -17.52
C VAL A 133 3.24 3.54 -16.85
N LYS A 134 3.99 4.64 -16.68
CA LYS A 134 5.30 4.66 -16.00
C LYS A 134 5.22 4.75 -14.47
N SER A 135 4.03 5.01 -13.92
CA SER A 135 3.81 5.29 -12.49
C SER A 135 3.05 4.20 -11.75
N ILE A 136 2.66 3.13 -12.44
CA ILE A 136 1.86 2.03 -11.90
C ILE A 136 2.51 0.68 -12.23
N THR A 137 2.25 -0.29 -11.38
CA THR A 137 2.47 -1.71 -11.66
C THR A 137 1.10 -2.36 -11.83
N CYS A 138 0.89 -3.07 -12.95
CA CYS A 138 -0.33 -3.80 -13.20
C CYS A 138 -0.12 -5.26 -12.84
N ALA A 139 -1.02 -5.84 -12.04
CA ALA A 139 -0.96 -7.24 -11.67
C ALA A 139 -2.37 -7.80 -11.47
N ALA A 140 -2.53 -9.10 -11.70
CA ALA A 140 -3.78 -9.80 -11.47
C ALA A 140 -3.52 -11.18 -10.86
N GLY A 141 -4.49 -11.71 -10.12
CA GLY A 141 -4.43 -13.07 -9.58
C GLY A 141 -4.19 -14.11 -10.67
N MET A 142 -3.46 -15.16 -10.31
CA MET A 142 -3.23 -16.30 -11.21
C MET A 142 -4.46 -17.22 -11.29
N GLU A 143 -5.30 -17.20 -10.26
CA GLU A 143 -6.58 -17.92 -10.17
C GLU A 143 -7.74 -16.93 -10.09
N SER A 144 -8.95 -17.38 -10.45
CA SER A 144 -10.16 -16.58 -10.27
C SER A 144 -10.35 -16.20 -8.79
N GLY A 145 -10.63 -14.92 -8.53
CA GLY A 145 -10.91 -14.41 -7.19
C GLY A 145 -9.69 -13.97 -6.37
N GLN A 146 -8.45 -14.17 -6.83
CA GLN A 146 -7.27 -13.66 -6.13
C GLN A 146 -6.98 -12.20 -6.51
N SER A 147 -7.19 -11.27 -5.58
CA SER A 147 -6.81 -9.86 -5.74
C SER A 147 -6.63 -9.17 -4.38
N SER A 148 -6.10 -7.94 -4.39
CA SER A 148 -6.14 -7.08 -3.21
C SER A 148 -7.55 -6.50 -3.01
N CYS A 149 -8.09 -6.57 -1.79
CA CYS A 149 -9.37 -5.98 -1.43
C CYS A 149 -9.21 -4.86 -0.40
N TYR A 150 -10.16 -3.92 -0.40
CA TYR A 150 -10.21 -2.83 0.58
C TYR A 150 -10.77 -3.33 1.91
N VAL A 151 -10.64 -2.49 2.95
CA VAL A 151 -11.39 -2.61 4.20
C VAL A 151 -12.27 -1.36 4.30
N SER A 152 -13.56 -1.53 4.55
CA SER A 152 -14.46 -0.44 4.93
C SER A 152 -14.20 -0.08 6.39
N ASN A 153 -13.95 1.20 6.65
CA ASN A 153 -13.71 1.73 8.00
C ASN A 153 -14.93 2.53 8.49
#